data_AF-A0AAV5TEA7-F1
#
_entry.id   AF-A0AAV5TEA7-F1
#
_cell.length_a   1.000
_cell.length_b   1.000
_cell.length_c   1.000
_cell.angle_alpha   90.00
_cell.angle_beta   90.00
_cell.angle_gamma   90.00
#
_symmetry.space_group_name_H-M   'P 1'
#
loop_
_entity.id
_entity.type
_entity.pdbx_description
1 polymer ?
#
loop_
_entity_poly.entity_id
_entity_poly.type
_entity_poly.pdbx_seq_one_letter_code
_entity_poly.pdbx_strand_id
1 'polypeptide(L)'
;CIPRTFPDGVVCVCNSTHCDNIEPLGSIPLGNAVLYRTDAKGARMDRTNIKQQSKPEGVVVVIDSSTVFQEIMGFGGCFTDSTGINLVSLPKDAQELLMRQYFGPNGTEYNMGRVPIGSNDFSLTQYSYDDVDGDFDLKHFAIAQDDFNYRIPFIKRAMELAESTGGLRLFASPWAPPAWMKTNGQMKGGGELKGDPNGPYYKTWANYFVKFFEAYLAEGIPFWAVTPQNEPTTGANPIYPWQTLYFDAEMESEFVKHHLGPTLRKSNASKGLIMIGLDDDRIALPGWADVMFADPIVSSYVAGIGIHWYKDDYTSISVVNTTHERHPDKFILATE
;
A
#
# COMPACT_ATOMS: atom_id res chain seq x y z
N CYS A 1 9.22 -26.77 2.23
CA CYS A 1 9.20 -26.45 0.79
C CYS A 1 9.26 -27.73 -0.04
N ILE A 2 8.34 -27.94 -0.99
CA ILE A 2 8.51 -28.92 -2.08
C ILE A 2 9.10 -28.18 -3.28
N PRO A 3 10.41 -28.33 -3.59
CA PRO A 3 11.06 -27.49 -4.57
C PRO A 3 10.67 -27.85 -6.02
N ARG A 4 10.50 -26.84 -6.86
CA ARG A 4 10.46 -26.97 -8.33
C ARG A 4 11.37 -25.94 -8.97
N THR A 5 12.22 -26.39 -9.88
CA THR A 5 13.20 -25.53 -10.57
C THR A 5 12.64 -24.99 -11.88
N PHE A 6 12.86 -23.70 -12.10
CA PHE A 6 12.62 -22.96 -13.33
C PHE A 6 13.94 -22.29 -13.76
N PRO A 7 14.06 -21.76 -15.00
CA PRO A 7 15.26 -21.06 -15.46
C PRO A 7 15.71 -19.94 -14.51
N ASP A 8 14.76 -19.24 -13.89
CA ASP A 8 15.01 -18.06 -13.07
C ASP A 8 15.10 -18.36 -11.56
N GLY A 9 14.99 -19.63 -11.15
CA GLY A 9 15.17 -20.03 -9.75
C GLY A 9 14.35 -21.23 -9.30
N VAL A 10 14.25 -21.42 -7.99
CA VAL A 10 13.51 -22.51 -7.35
C VAL A 10 12.34 -21.94 -6.57
N VAL A 11 11.15 -22.51 -6.78
CA VAL A 11 9.91 -22.17 -6.05
C VAL A 11 9.49 -23.30 -5.11
N CYS A 12 8.66 -22.97 -4.12
CA CYS A 12 7.99 -23.95 -3.27
C CYS A 12 6.59 -24.21 -3.80
N VAL A 13 6.30 -25.47 -4.14
CA VAL A 13 5.01 -25.87 -4.71
C VAL A 13 4.02 -26.13 -3.60
N CYS A 14 2.91 -25.39 -3.63
CA CYS A 14 1.73 -25.62 -2.80
C CYS A 14 0.54 -26.11 -3.64
N ASN A 15 -0.38 -26.83 -3.01
CA ASN A 15 -1.64 -27.28 -3.58
C ASN A 15 -2.74 -27.30 -2.49
N SER A 16 -3.94 -27.82 -2.80
CA SER A 16 -5.08 -27.87 -1.87
C SER A 16 -4.87 -28.67 -0.59
N THR A 17 -3.81 -29.48 -0.50
CA THR A 17 -3.55 -30.38 0.64
C THR A 17 -2.20 -30.12 1.30
N HIS A 18 -1.37 -29.26 0.71
CA HIS A 18 -0.01 -29.03 1.18
C HIS A 18 0.48 -27.64 0.82
N CYS A 19 1.07 -26.97 1.81
CA CYS A 19 1.96 -25.84 1.63
C CYS A 19 3.00 -25.88 2.76
N ASP A 20 4.18 -25.33 2.54
CA ASP A 20 5.20 -25.28 3.60
C ASP A 20 4.84 -24.29 4.71
N ASN A 21 5.45 -24.44 5.88
CA ASN A 21 5.24 -23.55 7.02
C ASN A 21 6.59 -23.02 7.47
N ILE A 22 6.56 -21.82 8.03
CA ILE A 22 7.69 -21.24 8.75
C ILE A 22 7.56 -21.69 10.22
N GLU A 23 8.62 -22.29 10.75
CA GLU A 23 8.66 -22.67 12.16
C GLU A 23 8.71 -21.39 13.01
N PRO A 24 7.86 -21.23 14.05
CA PRO A 24 7.83 -20.01 14.85
C PRO A 24 9.10 -19.83 15.68
N LEU A 25 9.40 -18.58 16.05
CA LEU A 25 10.60 -18.23 16.83
C LEU A 25 10.69 -19.01 18.16
N GLY A 26 9.56 -19.12 18.86
CA GLY A 26 9.48 -19.74 20.18
C GLY A 26 10.27 -18.98 21.26
N SER A 27 10.52 -19.62 22.39
CA SER A 27 11.36 -19.07 23.46
C SER A 27 12.85 -19.21 23.13
N ILE A 28 13.62 -18.13 23.24
CA ILE A 28 15.07 -18.13 23.04
C ILE A 28 15.78 -17.97 24.40
N PRO A 29 16.45 -19.01 24.93
CA PRO A 29 17.18 -18.90 26.19
C PRO A 29 18.39 -17.96 26.08
N LEU A 30 18.77 -17.30 27.17
CA LEU A 30 19.94 -16.42 27.23
C LEU A 30 21.20 -17.12 26.68
N GLY A 31 21.97 -16.42 25.85
CA GLY A 31 23.16 -16.95 25.18
C GLY A 31 22.86 -17.81 23.95
N ASN A 32 21.61 -17.81 23.45
CA ASN A 32 21.22 -18.48 22.21
C ASN A 32 20.63 -17.45 21.23
N ALA A 33 20.63 -17.80 19.96
CA ALA A 33 19.93 -17.09 18.90
C ALA A 33 19.32 -18.10 17.92
N VAL A 34 18.41 -17.62 17.07
CA VAL A 34 17.80 -18.41 16.00
C VAL A 34 18.22 -17.82 14.66
N LEU A 35 18.68 -18.67 13.76
CA LEU A 35 18.98 -18.33 12.38
C LEU A 35 17.89 -18.91 11.48
N TYR A 36 17.27 -18.06 10.67
CA TYR A 36 16.49 -18.48 9.50
C TYR A 36 17.33 -18.26 8.25
N ARG A 37 17.47 -19.28 7.40
CA ARG A 37 18.28 -19.20 6.18
C ARG A 37 17.43 -19.44 4.95
N THR A 38 17.57 -18.54 3.98
CA THR A 38 17.10 -18.73 2.60
C THR A 38 18.28 -18.53 1.66
N ASP A 39 18.45 -19.40 0.67
CA ASP A 39 19.55 -19.29 -0.30
C ASP A 39 19.19 -19.81 -1.70
N ALA A 40 20.06 -19.52 -2.67
CA ALA A 40 19.92 -19.97 -4.06
C ALA A 40 20.07 -21.49 -4.22
N LYS A 41 20.59 -22.21 -3.20
CA LYS A 41 20.73 -23.67 -3.22
C LYS A 41 19.43 -24.37 -2.82
N GLY A 42 18.47 -23.63 -2.28
CA GLY A 42 17.12 -24.14 -1.99
C GLY A 42 16.71 -24.08 -0.52
N ALA A 43 17.54 -23.54 0.39
CA ALA A 43 17.10 -23.29 1.76
C ALA A 43 15.92 -22.30 1.75
N ARG A 44 14.90 -22.53 2.57
CA ARG A 44 13.66 -21.72 2.58
C ARG A 44 13.18 -21.53 4.01
N MET A 45 13.66 -20.44 4.61
CA MET A 45 13.47 -20.14 6.04
C MET A 45 13.85 -21.34 6.93
N ASP A 46 14.95 -22.02 6.57
CA ASP A 46 15.48 -23.14 7.34
C ASP A 46 15.89 -22.63 8.72
N ARG A 47 15.26 -23.15 9.77
CA ARG A 47 15.53 -22.73 11.16
C ARG A 47 16.71 -23.50 11.75
N THR A 48 17.63 -22.80 12.40
CA THR A 48 18.73 -23.39 13.18
C THR A 48 18.90 -22.63 14.49
N ASN A 49 18.94 -23.34 15.62
CA ASN A 49 19.31 -22.75 16.91
C ASN A 49 20.84 -22.66 17.00
N ILE A 50 21.35 -21.48 17.29
CA ILE A 50 22.79 -21.22 17.46
C ILE A 50 23.09 -20.75 18.87
N LYS A 51 24.27 -21.10 19.37
CA LYS A 51 24.76 -20.65 20.68
C LYS A 51 25.75 -19.51 20.49
N GLN A 52 25.66 -18.50 21.34
CA GLN A 52 26.60 -17.40 21.36
C GLN A 52 28.01 -17.94 21.65
N GLN A 53 28.97 -17.50 20.84
CA GLN A 53 30.38 -17.80 21.05
C GLN A 53 31.03 -16.69 21.88
N SER A 54 31.99 -17.04 22.73
CA SER A 54 32.68 -16.09 23.61
C SER A 54 33.75 -15.27 22.90
N LYS A 55 34.20 -15.69 21.72
CA LYS A 55 35.18 -14.98 20.89
C LYS A 55 34.71 -14.93 19.44
N PRO A 56 34.50 -13.75 18.86
CA PRO A 56 34.18 -13.63 17.44
C PRO A 56 35.43 -13.91 16.60
N GLU A 57 35.25 -14.59 15.46
CA GLU A 57 36.28 -14.83 14.45
C GLU A 57 35.83 -14.26 13.10
N GLY A 58 36.75 -13.70 12.31
CA GLY A 58 36.45 -13.14 10.99
C GLY A 58 35.83 -11.74 11.01
N VAL A 59 34.83 -11.51 10.17
CA VAL A 59 34.12 -10.21 10.07
C VAL A 59 33.20 -10.06 11.27
N VAL A 60 33.37 -8.97 12.01
CA VAL A 60 32.57 -8.66 13.20
C VAL A 60 31.62 -7.52 12.92
N VAL A 61 30.32 -7.78 13.04
CA VAL A 61 29.26 -6.76 13.04
C VAL A 61 28.90 -6.47 14.49
N VAL A 62 29.03 -5.21 14.90
CA VAL A 62 28.73 -4.77 16.27
C VAL A 62 27.38 -4.04 16.26
N ILE A 63 26.47 -4.47 17.13
CA ILE A 63 25.17 -3.84 17.32
C ILE A 63 25.25 -2.94 18.56
N ASP A 64 25.08 -1.64 18.37
CA ASP A 64 24.92 -0.67 19.45
C ASP A 64 23.43 -0.45 19.73
N SER A 65 22.92 -1.08 20.79
CA SER A 65 21.51 -0.95 21.18
C SER A 65 21.16 0.38 21.84
N SER A 66 22.14 1.29 22.04
CA SER A 66 21.88 2.64 22.56
C SER A 66 21.51 3.65 21.46
N THR A 67 21.81 3.34 20.21
CA THR A 67 21.41 4.13 19.04
C THR A 67 20.10 3.57 18.47
N VAL A 68 19.05 4.39 18.46
CA VAL A 68 17.69 4.00 18.02
C VAL A 68 17.29 4.82 16.78
N PHE A 69 16.58 4.18 15.85
CA PHE A 69 16.10 4.79 14.61
C PHE A 69 14.56 4.70 14.54
N GLN A 70 14.00 4.47 13.36
CA GLN A 70 12.56 4.41 13.12
C GLN A 70 11.88 3.18 13.74
N GLU A 71 10.60 3.34 14.06
CA GLU A 71 9.70 2.21 14.28
C GLU A 71 9.30 1.56 12.94
N ILE A 72 9.21 0.23 12.91
CA ILE A 72 8.79 -0.51 11.71
C ILE A 72 7.26 -0.61 11.69
N MET A 73 6.65 0.01 10.67
CA MET A 73 5.19 0.02 10.53
C MET A 73 4.61 -1.32 10.08
N GLY A 74 5.35 -2.09 9.28
CA GLY A 74 4.89 -3.39 8.81
C GLY A 74 5.38 -3.74 7.42
N PHE A 75 4.90 -4.90 6.96
CA PHE A 75 5.19 -5.47 5.66
C PHE A 75 3.91 -6.08 5.09
N GLY A 76 3.76 -6.05 3.77
CA GLY A 76 2.48 -6.28 3.16
C GLY A 76 2.49 -6.47 1.65
N GLY A 77 1.29 -6.40 1.08
CA GLY A 77 1.06 -6.44 -0.36
C GLY A 77 -0.25 -5.74 -0.73
N CYS A 78 -0.62 -5.82 -2.02
CA CYS A 78 -1.78 -5.11 -2.55
C CYS A 78 -2.93 -6.07 -2.92
N PHE A 79 -4.14 -5.72 -2.49
CA PHE A 79 -5.39 -6.41 -2.83
C PHE A 79 -5.96 -5.88 -4.14
N THR A 80 -5.23 -6.05 -5.25
CA THR A 80 -5.70 -5.71 -6.60
C THR A 80 -6.78 -6.67 -7.08
N ASP A 81 -7.50 -6.30 -8.15
CA ASP A 81 -8.44 -7.22 -8.82
C ASP A 81 -7.71 -8.47 -9.30
N SER A 82 -6.52 -8.31 -9.89
CA SER A 82 -5.68 -9.44 -10.30
C SER A 82 -5.32 -10.38 -9.15
N THR A 83 -5.00 -9.86 -7.96
CA THR A 83 -4.76 -10.70 -6.77
C THR A 83 -5.98 -11.55 -6.47
N GLY A 84 -7.17 -10.94 -6.41
CA GLY A 84 -8.42 -11.64 -6.13
C GLY A 84 -8.85 -12.62 -7.22
N ILE A 85 -8.71 -12.27 -8.49
CA ILE A 85 -9.00 -13.14 -9.64
C ILE A 85 -8.14 -14.41 -9.58
N ASN A 86 -6.84 -14.24 -9.34
CA ASN A 86 -5.92 -15.38 -9.23
C ASN A 86 -6.26 -16.25 -8.02
N LEU A 87 -6.60 -15.66 -6.86
CA LEU A 87 -7.07 -16.42 -5.70
C LEU A 87 -8.35 -17.20 -6.01
N VAL A 88 -9.37 -16.56 -6.56
CA VAL A 88 -10.65 -17.22 -6.88
C VAL A 88 -10.48 -18.38 -7.86
N SER A 89 -9.48 -18.32 -8.75
CA SER A 89 -9.18 -19.41 -9.70
C SER A 89 -8.68 -20.71 -9.04
N LEU A 90 -8.20 -20.64 -7.79
CA LEU A 90 -7.72 -21.79 -7.03
C LEU A 90 -8.89 -22.54 -6.36
N PRO A 91 -8.77 -23.86 -6.10
CA PRO A 91 -9.68 -24.56 -5.19
C PRO A 91 -9.68 -23.92 -3.79
N LYS A 92 -10.81 -23.97 -3.08
CA LYS A 92 -10.98 -23.28 -1.78
C LYS A 92 -9.91 -23.59 -0.74
N ASP A 93 -9.48 -24.85 -0.63
CA ASP A 93 -8.42 -25.23 0.32
C ASP A 93 -7.06 -24.64 -0.06
N ALA A 94 -6.79 -24.48 -1.37
CA ALA A 94 -5.56 -23.83 -1.84
C ALA A 94 -5.61 -22.30 -1.63
N GLN A 95 -6.79 -21.67 -1.78
CA GLN A 95 -6.99 -20.26 -1.40
C GLN A 95 -6.63 -20.05 0.07
N GLU A 96 -7.19 -20.88 0.94
CA GLU A 96 -6.98 -20.81 2.39
C GLU A 96 -5.51 -21.04 2.77
N LEU A 97 -4.85 -22.04 2.19
CA LEU A 97 -3.43 -22.28 2.44
C LEU A 97 -2.56 -21.10 1.99
N LEU A 98 -2.83 -20.52 0.82
CA LEU A 98 -2.10 -19.35 0.33
C LEU A 98 -2.31 -18.13 1.24
N MET A 99 -3.55 -17.85 1.65
CA MET A 99 -3.84 -16.75 2.58
C MET A 99 -3.12 -16.93 3.92
N ARG A 100 -3.03 -18.18 4.43
CA ARG A 100 -2.25 -18.49 5.63
C ARG A 100 -0.74 -18.27 5.47
N GLN A 101 -0.19 -18.50 4.28
CA GLN A 101 1.22 -18.23 4.02
C GLN A 101 1.56 -16.75 4.15
N TYR A 102 0.66 -15.85 3.75
CA TYR A 102 0.91 -14.42 3.90
C TYR A 102 0.55 -13.91 5.29
N PHE A 103 -0.65 -14.21 5.79
CA PHE A 103 -1.22 -13.52 6.96
C PHE A 103 -1.27 -14.37 8.24
N GLY A 104 -1.02 -15.67 8.15
CA GLY A 104 -1.10 -16.58 9.30
C GLY A 104 0.19 -16.64 10.13
N PRO A 105 0.12 -17.11 11.39
CA PRO A 105 1.25 -17.18 12.33
C PRO A 105 2.33 -18.23 11.98
N ASN A 106 2.08 -19.05 10.96
CA ASN A 106 3.02 -20.02 10.42
C ASN A 106 3.47 -19.63 9.00
N GLY A 107 3.10 -18.42 8.58
CA GLY A 107 3.49 -17.79 7.32
C GLY A 107 4.43 -16.60 7.55
N THR A 108 4.37 -15.62 6.66
CA THR A 108 5.19 -14.40 6.71
C THR A 108 4.61 -13.29 7.58
N GLU A 109 3.43 -13.52 8.19
CA GLU A 109 2.75 -12.60 9.11
C GLU A 109 2.60 -11.17 8.59
N TYR A 110 2.20 -11.02 7.32
CA TYR A 110 1.86 -9.73 6.72
C TYR A 110 0.85 -9.00 7.58
N ASN A 111 1.16 -7.74 7.89
CA ASN A 111 0.37 -6.89 8.77
C ASN A 111 0.05 -5.53 8.12
N MET A 112 0.32 -5.39 6.82
CA MET A 112 -0.08 -4.24 6.02
C MET A 112 -0.74 -4.68 4.71
N GLY A 113 -1.72 -3.92 4.23
CA GLY A 113 -2.42 -4.17 2.97
C GLY A 113 -2.78 -2.89 2.23
N ARG A 114 -2.38 -2.79 0.97
CA ARG A 114 -2.81 -1.72 0.06
C ARG A 114 -4.10 -2.11 -0.64
N VAL A 115 -5.07 -1.20 -0.73
CA VAL A 115 -6.35 -1.43 -1.42
C VAL A 115 -6.59 -0.35 -2.47
N PRO A 116 -6.69 -0.70 -3.76
CA PRO A 116 -7.05 0.26 -4.78
C PRO A 116 -8.45 0.85 -4.56
N ILE A 117 -8.60 2.15 -4.82
CA ILE A 117 -9.91 2.79 -4.93
C ILE A 117 -10.29 2.81 -6.41
N GLY A 118 -11.25 1.95 -6.80
CA GLY A 118 -11.63 1.74 -8.20
C GLY A 118 -10.68 0.78 -8.93
N SER A 119 -10.67 0.88 -10.27
CA SER A 119 -9.81 0.06 -11.14
C SER A 119 -8.40 0.63 -11.30
N ASN A 120 -7.46 -0.26 -11.63
CA ASN A 120 -6.07 0.06 -11.99
C ASN A 120 -5.62 -0.77 -13.22
N ASP A 121 -4.32 -0.74 -13.51
CA ASP A 121 -3.67 -1.54 -14.55
C ASP A 121 -3.72 -3.06 -14.28
N PHE A 122 -3.80 -3.46 -13.01
CA PHE A 122 -4.06 -4.84 -12.56
C PHE A 122 -5.55 -5.19 -12.49
N SER A 123 -6.41 -4.49 -13.24
CA SER A 123 -7.85 -4.77 -13.37
C SER A 123 -8.20 -5.21 -14.80
N LEU A 124 -9.18 -6.11 -14.96
CA LEU A 124 -9.59 -6.60 -16.28
C LEU A 124 -10.32 -5.54 -17.12
N THR A 125 -11.02 -4.63 -16.44
CA THR A 125 -11.78 -3.55 -17.07
C THR A 125 -11.49 -2.23 -16.36
N GLN A 126 -11.73 -1.13 -17.07
CA GLN A 126 -11.65 0.20 -16.49
C GLN A 126 -13.03 0.59 -15.93
N TYR A 127 -13.08 0.85 -14.63
CA TYR A 127 -14.26 1.33 -13.91
C TYR A 127 -13.88 2.29 -12.78
N SER A 128 -14.83 3.13 -12.41
CA SER A 128 -14.84 3.82 -11.12
C SER A 128 -16.09 3.42 -10.34
N TYR A 129 -16.30 4.03 -9.18
CA TYR A 129 -17.51 3.82 -8.39
C TYR A 129 -18.61 4.81 -8.74
N ASP A 130 -18.39 5.76 -9.65
CA ASP A 130 -19.38 6.78 -10.01
C ASP A 130 -19.26 7.21 -11.49
N ASP A 131 -19.55 6.29 -12.42
CA ASP A 131 -19.37 6.51 -13.86
C ASP A 131 -20.54 7.25 -14.55
N VAL A 132 -21.54 7.74 -13.79
CA VAL A 132 -22.62 8.58 -14.32
C VAL A 132 -22.13 10.02 -14.48
N ASP A 133 -22.07 10.51 -15.72
CA ASP A 133 -21.58 11.85 -16.05
C ASP A 133 -22.35 12.95 -15.30
N GLY A 134 -21.61 13.86 -14.66
CA GLY A 134 -22.15 15.01 -13.96
C GLY A 134 -22.80 14.70 -12.59
N ASP A 135 -22.56 13.53 -12.00
CA ASP A 135 -23.10 13.18 -10.68
C ASP A 135 -22.30 13.82 -9.52
N PHE A 136 -22.32 15.15 -9.45
CA PHE A 136 -21.64 15.90 -8.38
C PHE A 136 -22.17 15.60 -6.96
N ASP A 137 -23.36 15.00 -6.85
CA ASP A 137 -23.96 14.60 -5.56
C ASP A 137 -23.59 13.15 -5.17
N LEU A 138 -22.88 12.41 -6.04
CA LEU A 138 -22.50 11.00 -5.85
C LEU A 138 -23.73 10.11 -5.55
N LYS A 139 -24.84 10.33 -6.24
CA LYS A 139 -26.10 9.58 -6.07
C LYS A 139 -26.02 8.16 -6.64
N HIS A 140 -25.19 7.95 -7.64
CA HIS A 140 -24.96 6.67 -8.30
C HIS A 140 -23.67 6.00 -7.81
N PHE A 141 -23.01 6.57 -6.79
CA PHE A 141 -21.84 5.95 -6.19
C PHE A 141 -22.17 4.53 -5.69
N ALA A 142 -21.44 3.55 -6.19
CA ALA A 142 -21.48 2.18 -5.72
C ALA A 142 -20.11 1.51 -5.90
N ILE A 143 -19.62 0.84 -4.85
CA ILE A 143 -18.46 -0.04 -4.99
C ILE A 143 -18.79 -1.18 -5.98
N ALA A 144 -17.80 -1.59 -6.77
CA ALA A 144 -18.04 -2.45 -7.91
C ALA A 144 -18.32 -3.89 -7.46
N GLN A 145 -18.97 -4.67 -8.34
CA GLN A 145 -19.15 -6.10 -8.09
C GLN A 145 -17.79 -6.83 -7.97
N ASP A 146 -16.76 -6.32 -8.64
CA ASP A 146 -15.40 -6.84 -8.55
C ASP A 146 -14.81 -6.69 -7.14
N ASP A 147 -15.14 -5.63 -6.38
CA ASP A 147 -14.74 -5.52 -4.97
C ASP A 147 -15.32 -6.67 -4.13
N PHE A 148 -16.60 -6.99 -4.31
CA PHE A 148 -17.27 -8.08 -3.60
C PHE A 148 -16.77 -9.47 -4.01
N ASN A 149 -16.36 -9.64 -5.27
CA ASN A 149 -15.90 -10.91 -5.80
C ASN A 149 -14.42 -11.17 -5.47
N TYR A 150 -13.59 -10.12 -5.50
CA TYR A 150 -12.13 -10.25 -5.59
C TYR A 150 -11.36 -9.53 -4.49
N ARG A 151 -11.93 -8.55 -3.77
CA ARG A 151 -11.20 -7.81 -2.73
C ARG A 151 -11.74 -8.10 -1.34
N ILE A 152 -13.00 -7.73 -1.09
CA ILE A 152 -13.65 -7.77 0.23
C ILE A 152 -13.51 -9.14 0.91
N PRO A 153 -13.79 -10.29 0.26
CA PRO A 153 -13.69 -11.59 0.93
C PRO A 153 -12.26 -11.90 1.41
N PHE A 154 -11.24 -11.55 0.62
CA PHE A 154 -9.85 -11.85 0.96
C PHE A 154 -9.27 -10.83 1.94
N ILE A 155 -9.70 -9.57 1.90
CA ILE A 155 -9.36 -8.58 2.93
C ILE A 155 -9.90 -9.03 4.29
N LYS A 156 -11.18 -9.43 4.36
CA LYS A 156 -11.79 -9.97 5.59
C LYS A 156 -11.03 -11.18 6.10
N ARG A 157 -10.69 -12.13 5.21
CA ARG A 157 -9.93 -13.32 5.59
C ARG A 157 -8.52 -12.99 6.08
N ALA A 158 -7.84 -12.03 5.44
CA ALA A 158 -6.53 -11.57 5.86
C ALA A 158 -6.58 -10.91 7.24
N MET A 159 -7.59 -10.07 7.51
CA MET A 159 -7.82 -9.48 8.83
C MET A 159 -7.99 -10.56 9.90
N GLU A 160 -8.86 -11.54 9.67
CA GLU A 160 -9.08 -12.66 10.60
C GLU A 160 -7.79 -13.45 10.90
N LEU A 161 -6.99 -13.74 9.87
CA LEU A 161 -5.73 -14.49 10.04
C LEU A 161 -4.69 -13.67 10.83
N ALA A 162 -4.61 -12.36 10.55
CA ALA A 162 -3.67 -11.45 11.18
C ALA A 162 -4.06 -11.06 12.61
N GLU A 163 -5.29 -11.34 13.09
CA GLU A 163 -5.71 -11.01 14.47
C GLU A 163 -4.74 -11.57 15.53
N SER A 164 -4.23 -12.78 15.29
CA SER A 164 -3.30 -13.45 16.20
C SER A 164 -1.87 -12.90 16.18
N THR A 165 -1.52 -12.10 15.17
CA THR A 165 -0.16 -11.58 14.92
C THR A 165 -0.09 -10.04 15.00
N GLY A 166 -1.12 -9.39 15.54
CA GLY A 166 -1.14 -7.93 15.77
C GLY A 166 -2.06 -7.15 14.84
N GLY A 167 -2.83 -7.83 13.99
CA GLY A 167 -3.83 -7.24 13.09
C GLY A 167 -3.26 -6.76 11.77
N LEU A 168 -4.16 -6.28 10.89
CA LEU A 168 -3.83 -5.82 9.53
C LEU A 168 -4.10 -4.32 9.40
N ARG A 169 -3.08 -3.53 9.04
CA ARG A 169 -3.21 -2.11 8.70
C ARG A 169 -3.51 -1.96 7.22
N LEU A 170 -4.68 -1.43 6.89
CA LEU A 170 -5.07 -1.18 5.51
C LEU A 170 -4.85 0.28 5.13
N PHE A 171 -4.30 0.53 3.96
CA PHE A 171 -4.32 1.87 3.35
C PHE A 171 -4.87 1.81 1.94
N ALA A 172 -5.52 2.90 1.51
CA ALA A 172 -6.15 2.98 0.20
C ALA A 172 -5.48 4.02 -0.69
N SER A 173 -5.46 3.77 -2.00
CA SER A 173 -4.92 4.70 -3.00
C SER A 173 -5.75 4.63 -4.29
N PRO A 174 -6.20 5.77 -4.86
CA PRO A 174 -6.88 5.79 -6.15
C PRO A 174 -5.88 5.91 -7.31
N TRP A 175 -6.17 5.25 -8.43
CA TRP A 175 -5.41 5.46 -9.68
C TRP A 175 -5.98 6.60 -10.52
N ALA A 176 -7.31 6.73 -10.57
CA ALA A 176 -7.96 7.82 -11.29
C ALA A 176 -9.35 8.12 -10.71
N PRO A 177 -9.82 9.37 -10.82
CA PRO A 177 -11.22 9.70 -10.61
C PRO A 177 -12.10 9.22 -11.78
N PRO A 178 -13.44 9.26 -11.63
CA PRO A 178 -14.35 9.04 -12.74
C PRO A 178 -13.98 9.86 -13.98
N ALA A 179 -14.12 9.26 -15.17
CA ALA A 179 -13.65 9.86 -16.42
C ALA A 179 -14.25 11.26 -16.68
N TRP A 180 -15.50 11.47 -16.27
CA TRP A 180 -16.19 12.75 -16.42
C TRP A 180 -15.60 13.88 -15.57
N MET A 181 -14.82 13.57 -14.53
CA MET A 181 -14.13 14.55 -13.71
C MET A 181 -12.79 15.02 -14.30
N LYS A 182 -12.22 14.31 -15.30
CA LYS A 182 -10.89 14.61 -15.84
C LYS A 182 -10.92 15.50 -17.07
N THR A 183 -9.93 16.38 -17.22
CA THR A 183 -9.82 17.30 -18.36
C THR A 183 -9.78 16.59 -19.71
N ASN A 184 -9.23 15.37 -19.76
CA ASN A 184 -9.17 14.54 -20.96
C ASN A 184 -10.41 13.64 -21.17
N GLY A 185 -11.35 13.61 -20.22
CA GLY A 185 -12.55 12.78 -20.28
C GLY A 185 -12.30 11.27 -20.21
N GLN A 186 -11.13 10.82 -19.77
CA GLN A 186 -10.73 9.41 -19.74
C GLN A 186 -9.94 9.09 -18.47
N MET A 187 -10.14 7.91 -17.86
CA MET A 187 -9.33 7.52 -16.68
C MET A 187 -7.86 7.29 -17.06
N LYS A 188 -7.60 6.78 -18.26
CA LYS A 188 -6.26 6.63 -18.85
C LYS A 188 -5.82 7.88 -19.58
N GLY A 189 -4.52 8.00 -19.83
CA GLY A 189 -3.93 9.19 -20.38
C GLY A 189 -3.87 10.33 -19.37
N GLY A 190 -2.84 11.15 -19.49
CA GLY A 190 -2.59 12.28 -18.62
C GLY A 190 -3.71 13.32 -18.63
N GLY A 191 -3.91 13.95 -17.47
CA GLY A 191 -4.95 14.94 -17.27
C GLY A 191 -5.22 15.19 -15.78
N GLU A 192 -5.67 16.41 -15.49
CA GLU A 192 -6.03 16.90 -14.17
C GLU A 192 -7.55 16.76 -13.93
N LEU A 193 -8.00 17.11 -12.72
CA LEU A 193 -9.41 17.37 -12.47
C LEU A 193 -9.87 18.61 -13.26
N LYS A 194 -11.12 18.59 -13.72
CA LYS A 194 -11.71 19.71 -14.46
C LYS A 194 -11.94 20.92 -13.57
N GLY A 195 -11.85 22.10 -14.20
CA GLY A 195 -12.37 23.34 -13.66
C GLY A 195 -11.49 23.96 -12.58
N ASP A 196 -12.11 24.85 -11.79
CA ASP A 196 -11.42 25.58 -10.73
C ASP A 196 -11.01 24.62 -9.59
N PRO A 197 -9.79 24.71 -9.04
CA PRO A 197 -9.36 23.95 -7.87
C PRO A 197 -10.26 24.10 -6.63
N ASN A 198 -11.01 25.19 -6.49
CA ASN A 198 -12.02 25.41 -5.45
C ASN A 198 -13.45 25.08 -5.91
N GLY A 199 -13.59 24.54 -7.12
CA GLY A 199 -14.83 24.24 -7.79
C GLY A 199 -15.45 22.88 -7.41
N PRO A 200 -16.55 22.51 -8.10
CA PRO A 200 -17.32 21.32 -7.75
C PRO A 200 -16.59 20.00 -8.00
N TYR A 201 -15.68 19.93 -8.97
CA TYR A 201 -14.95 18.68 -9.28
C TYR A 201 -14.01 18.25 -8.15
N TYR A 202 -13.20 19.18 -7.61
CA TYR A 202 -12.29 18.90 -6.49
C TYR A 202 -13.06 18.54 -5.22
N LYS A 203 -14.14 19.26 -4.92
CA LYS A 203 -15.02 18.93 -3.80
C LYS A 203 -15.67 17.55 -3.95
N THR A 204 -16.14 17.22 -5.14
CA THR A 204 -16.77 15.92 -5.43
C THR A 204 -15.76 14.79 -5.33
N TRP A 205 -14.53 15.01 -5.82
CA TRP A 205 -13.45 14.04 -5.68
C TRP A 205 -13.13 13.75 -4.20
N ALA A 206 -13.03 14.76 -3.34
CA ALA A 206 -12.86 14.54 -1.90
C ALA A 206 -14.04 13.78 -1.25
N ASN A 207 -15.28 14.06 -1.67
CA ASN A 207 -16.47 13.33 -1.20
C ASN A 207 -16.45 11.86 -1.65
N TYR A 208 -15.89 11.57 -2.83
CA TYR A 208 -15.78 10.22 -3.37
C TYR A 208 -14.93 9.32 -2.47
N PHE A 209 -13.83 9.84 -1.88
CA PHE A 209 -13.06 9.11 -0.86
C PHE A 209 -13.90 8.77 0.36
N VAL A 210 -14.69 9.73 0.87
CA VAL A 210 -15.58 9.48 2.02
C VAL A 210 -16.58 8.37 1.70
N LYS A 211 -17.20 8.40 0.50
CA LYS A 211 -18.11 7.34 0.05
C LYS A 211 -17.43 5.97 -0.01
N PHE A 212 -16.19 5.90 -0.47
CA PHE A 212 -15.40 4.67 -0.45
C PHE A 212 -15.21 4.14 0.97
N PHE A 213 -14.75 4.98 1.91
CA PHE A 213 -14.53 4.57 3.29
C PHE A 213 -15.83 4.21 4.01
N GLU A 214 -16.93 4.90 3.73
CA GLU A 214 -18.26 4.55 4.24
C GLU A 214 -18.71 3.17 3.73
N ALA A 215 -18.52 2.89 2.44
CA ALA A 215 -18.89 1.60 1.85
C ALA A 215 -18.05 0.44 2.41
N TYR A 216 -16.73 0.59 2.50
CA TYR A 216 -15.85 -0.44 3.06
C TYR A 216 -16.04 -0.62 4.57
N LEU A 217 -16.30 0.46 5.33
CA LEU A 217 -16.62 0.35 6.74
C LEU A 217 -17.97 -0.35 6.97
N ALA A 218 -18.96 -0.15 6.09
CA ALA A 218 -20.23 -0.88 6.15
C ALA A 218 -20.03 -2.39 5.93
N GLU A 219 -19.00 -2.78 5.20
CA GLU A 219 -18.53 -4.16 5.06
C GLU A 219 -17.68 -4.63 6.26
N GLY A 220 -17.43 -3.79 7.26
CA GLY A 220 -16.60 -4.13 8.43
C GLY A 220 -15.09 -4.04 8.18
N ILE A 221 -14.66 -3.29 7.16
CA ILE A 221 -13.25 -3.11 6.80
C ILE A 221 -12.81 -1.68 7.16
N PRO A 222 -12.17 -1.47 8.31
CA PRO A 222 -11.61 -0.17 8.67
C PRO A 222 -10.26 0.06 7.97
N PHE A 223 -9.97 1.33 7.67
CA PHE A 223 -8.68 1.74 7.12
C PHE A 223 -7.84 2.49 8.16
N TRP A 224 -6.53 2.38 8.01
CA TRP A 224 -5.53 3.13 8.77
C TRP A 224 -5.13 4.42 8.05
N ALA A 225 -4.90 4.34 6.74
CA ALA A 225 -4.37 5.47 5.97
C ALA A 225 -4.98 5.57 4.56
N VAL A 226 -4.68 6.69 3.90
CA VAL A 226 -5.03 6.94 2.50
C VAL A 226 -3.93 7.75 1.82
N THR A 227 -3.71 7.53 0.54
CA THR A 227 -2.90 8.43 -0.30
C THR A 227 -3.82 9.29 -1.18
N PRO A 228 -3.50 10.58 -1.42
CA PRO A 228 -4.34 11.42 -2.26
C PRO A 228 -4.42 10.96 -3.72
N GLN A 229 -3.38 10.28 -4.21
CA GLN A 229 -3.28 9.80 -5.59
C GLN A 229 -2.14 8.79 -5.72
N ASN A 230 -2.36 7.67 -6.41
CA ASN A 230 -1.29 6.80 -6.88
C ASN A 230 -0.51 7.48 -8.02
N GLU A 231 0.80 7.55 -7.90
CA GLU A 231 1.73 8.06 -8.91
C GLU A 231 1.25 9.35 -9.60
N PRO A 232 0.99 10.43 -8.85
CA PRO A 232 0.47 11.68 -9.38
C PRO A 232 1.29 12.25 -10.55
N THR A 233 2.60 11.99 -10.60
CA THR A 233 3.46 12.48 -11.69
C THR A 233 3.17 11.82 -13.03
N THR A 234 2.61 10.60 -13.03
CA THR A 234 2.30 9.87 -14.27
C THR A 234 1.23 10.55 -15.09
N GLY A 235 0.34 11.32 -14.44
CA GLY A 235 -0.69 12.09 -15.08
C GLY A 235 -0.16 13.24 -15.95
N ALA A 236 1.13 13.59 -15.81
CA ALA A 236 1.78 14.56 -16.69
C ALA A 236 1.97 14.02 -18.12
N ASN A 237 1.95 12.68 -18.29
CA ASN A 237 2.13 12.05 -19.60
C ASN A 237 0.77 11.86 -20.31
N PRO A 238 0.48 12.60 -21.39
CA PRO A 238 -0.83 12.55 -22.06
C PRO A 238 -1.19 11.18 -22.63
N ILE A 239 -0.20 10.33 -22.92
CA ILE A 239 -0.38 8.99 -23.48
C ILE A 239 -0.11 7.87 -22.46
N TYR A 240 -0.17 8.19 -21.16
CA TYR A 240 0.07 7.19 -20.12
C TYR A 240 -0.91 6.00 -20.25
N PRO A 241 -0.41 4.76 -20.27
CA PRO A 241 -1.17 3.60 -20.76
C PRO A 241 -2.26 3.07 -19.82
N TRP A 242 -2.29 3.51 -18.56
CA TRP A 242 -3.30 3.10 -17.58
C TRP A 242 -3.83 4.27 -16.76
N GLN A 243 -4.72 3.96 -15.82
CA GLN A 243 -5.48 4.90 -15.01
C GLN A 243 -4.52 5.81 -14.24
N THR A 244 -4.68 7.13 -14.37
CA THR A 244 -3.82 8.13 -13.73
C THR A 244 -4.57 9.44 -13.50
N LEU A 245 -4.09 10.27 -12.58
CA LEU A 245 -4.50 11.67 -12.40
C LEU A 245 -3.25 12.51 -12.16
N TYR A 246 -3.13 13.65 -12.84
CA TYR A 246 -2.03 14.55 -12.61
C TYR A 246 -2.25 15.39 -11.36
N PHE A 247 -1.27 15.34 -10.47
CA PHE A 247 -0.98 16.41 -9.53
C PHE A 247 0.53 16.67 -9.56
N ASP A 248 0.95 17.93 -9.40
CA ASP A 248 2.26 18.24 -8.84
C ASP A 248 2.15 18.42 -7.31
N ALA A 249 3.28 18.71 -6.66
CA ALA A 249 3.32 18.82 -5.20
C ALA A 249 2.43 19.95 -4.68
N GLU A 250 2.35 21.07 -5.39
CA GLU A 250 1.49 22.21 -5.07
C GLU A 250 0.01 21.87 -5.24
N MET A 251 -0.37 21.23 -6.35
CA MET A 251 -1.75 20.79 -6.61
C MET A 251 -2.23 19.78 -5.57
N GLU A 252 -1.40 18.79 -5.22
CA GLU A 252 -1.74 17.81 -4.19
C GLU A 252 -1.91 18.49 -2.83
N SER A 253 -0.99 19.40 -2.47
CA SER A 253 -1.04 20.17 -1.22
C SER A 253 -2.31 21.01 -1.11
N GLU A 254 -2.67 21.73 -2.18
CA GLU A 254 -3.89 22.55 -2.21
C GLU A 254 -5.16 21.69 -2.19
N PHE A 255 -5.18 20.54 -2.87
CA PHE A 255 -6.27 19.58 -2.78
C PHE A 255 -6.43 19.03 -1.36
N VAL A 256 -5.34 18.64 -0.70
CA VAL A 256 -5.34 18.16 0.69
C VAL A 256 -5.87 19.24 1.63
N LYS A 257 -5.35 20.46 1.52
CA LYS A 257 -5.67 21.59 2.40
C LYS A 257 -7.13 22.02 2.29
N HIS A 258 -7.63 22.19 1.07
CA HIS A 258 -8.91 22.81 0.82
C HIS A 258 -10.06 21.82 0.71
N HIS A 259 -9.78 20.57 0.32
CA HIS A 259 -10.83 19.57 0.06
C HIS A 259 -10.63 18.28 0.84
N LEU A 260 -9.61 17.49 0.54
CA LEU A 260 -9.51 16.11 1.03
C LEU A 260 -9.42 16.07 2.56
N GLY A 261 -8.48 16.82 3.16
CA GLY A 261 -8.27 16.81 4.61
C GLY A 261 -9.51 17.22 5.41
N PRO A 262 -10.08 18.42 5.17
CA PRO A 262 -11.31 18.85 5.84
C PRO A 262 -12.50 17.92 5.61
N THR A 263 -12.60 17.29 4.43
CA THR A 263 -13.71 16.39 4.09
C THR A 263 -13.58 15.06 4.83
N LEU A 264 -12.40 14.44 4.84
CA LEU A 264 -12.15 13.20 5.57
C LEU A 264 -12.37 13.37 7.07
N ARG A 265 -11.96 14.49 7.67
CA ARG A 265 -12.17 14.76 9.11
C ARG A 265 -13.63 14.91 9.54
N LYS A 266 -14.54 15.22 8.60
CA LYS A 266 -15.97 15.41 8.90
C LYS A 266 -16.77 14.10 8.96
N SER A 267 -16.34 13.05 8.27
CA SER A 267 -17.07 11.77 8.28
C SER A 267 -16.57 10.83 9.37
N ASN A 268 -17.48 10.13 10.03
CA ASN A 268 -17.12 9.11 11.03
C ASN A 268 -16.34 7.95 10.43
N ALA A 269 -16.50 7.66 9.13
CA ALA A 269 -15.81 6.56 8.46
C ALA A 269 -14.34 6.87 8.16
N SER A 270 -13.96 8.15 8.05
CA SER A 270 -12.63 8.56 7.60
C SER A 270 -11.89 9.49 8.57
N LYS A 271 -12.55 10.02 9.60
CA LYS A 271 -11.94 11.02 10.50
C LYS A 271 -10.68 10.55 11.22
N GLY A 272 -10.52 9.24 11.39
CA GLY A 272 -9.36 8.62 12.04
C GLY A 272 -8.19 8.32 11.11
N LEU A 273 -8.37 8.47 9.79
CA LEU A 273 -7.32 8.17 8.81
C LEU A 273 -6.17 9.17 8.93
N ILE A 274 -4.97 8.66 8.65
CA ILE A 274 -3.83 9.50 8.30
C ILE A 274 -3.71 9.60 6.78
N MET A 275 -3.13 10.69 6.28
CA MET A 275 -2.76 10.81 4.87
C MET A 275 -1.27 10.54 4.68
N ILE A 276 -0.95 9.87 3.58
CA ILE A 276 0.40 9.60 3.09
C ILE A 276 0.52 10.35 1.75
N GLY A 277 1.36 11.38 1.67
CA GLY A 277 1.52 12.16 0.44
C GLY A 277 2.42 11.46 -0.59
N LEU A 278 2.48 12.02 -1.81
CA LEU A 278 3.26 11.54 -2.95
C LEU A 278 2.75 10.20 -3.54
N ASP A 279 3.03 9.06 -2.90
CA ASP A 279 2.72 7.71 -3.42
C ASP A 279 3.23 7.50 -4.86
N ASP A 280 4.49 7.88 -5.10
CA ASP A 280 5.17 7.86 -6.40
C ASP A 280 6.67 7.54 -6.22
N ASP A 281 7.41 7.39 -7.32
CA ASP A 281 8.85 7.16 -7.31
C ASP A 281 9.61 8.20 -6.48
N ARG A 282 10.58 7.71 -5.69
CA ARG A 282 11.44 8.54 -4.83
C ARG A 282 12.22 9.66 -5.54
N ILE A 283 12.21 9.72 -6.88
CA ILE A 283 12.80 10.84 -7.64
C ILE A 283 12.15 12.18 -7.33
N ALA A 284 10.88 12.17 -6.89
CA ALA A 284 10.19 13.38 -6.45
C ALA A 284 10.73 13.93 -5.11
N LEU A 285 11.54 13.16 -4.39
CA LEU A 285 12.14 13.56 -3.12
C LEU A 285 13.49 14.27 -3.27
N PRO A 286 13.84 15.20 -2.35
CA PRO A 286 13.03 15.66 -1.21
C PRO A 286 11.99 16.74 -1.57
N GLY A 287 11.98 17.22 -2.82
CA GLY A 287 11.22 18.41 -3.23
C GLY A 287 9.72 18.32 -2.94
N TRP A 288 9.09 17.17 -3.19
CA TRP A 288 7.67 16.99 -2.90
C TRP A 288 7.34 17.12 -1.41
N ALA A 289 8.18 16.52 -0.56
CA ALA A 289 8.05 16.63 0.89
C ALA A 289 8.28 18.07 1.37
N ASP A 290 9.27 18.77 0.80
CA ASP A 290 9.56 20.16 1.12
C ASP A 290 8.35 21.07 0.82
N VAL A 291 7.69 20.91 -0.32
CA VAL A 291 6.47 21.67 -0.66
C VAL A 291 5.34 21.33 0.28
N MET A 292 5.06 20.04 0.47
CA MET A 292 3.91 19.57 1.23
C MET A 292 3.99 19.92 2.71
N PHE A 293 5.18 19.82 3.31
CA PHE A 293 5.38 20.07 4.74
C PHE A 293 5.72 21.52 5.08
N ALA A 294 5.95 22.38 4.07
CA ALA A 294 6.08 23.83 4.29
C ALA A 294 4.75 24.49 4.74
N ASP A 295 3.60 23.96 4.32
CA ASP A 295 2.29 24.45 4.78
C ASP A 295 1.87 23.70 6.07
N PRO A 296 1.70 24.39 7.21
CA PRO A 296 1.34 23.74 8.47
C PRO A 296 -0.06 23.10 8.46
N ILE A 297 -0.98 23.58 7.62
CA ILE A 297 -2.32 22.97 7.48
C ILE A 297 -2.19 21.63 6.77
N VAL A 298 -1.45 21.57 5.66
CA VAL A 298 -1.18 20.33 4.92
C VAL A 298 -0.41 19.34 5.80
N SER A 299 0.65 19.81 6.45
CA SER A 299 1.46 19.03 7.39
C SER A 299 0.66 18.46 8.57
N SER A 300 -0.45 19.10 8.97
CA SER A 300 -1.35 18.57 10.02
C SER A 300 -2.26 17.42 9.54
N TYR A 301 -2.45 17.30 8.23
CA TYR A 301 -3.23 16.23 7.62
C TYR A 301 -2.35 15.07 7.16
N VAL A 302 -1.16 15.38 6.64
CA VAL A 302 -0.21 14.40 6.08
C VAL A 302 0.81 13.99 7.14
N ALA A 303 0.82 12.70 7.46
CA ALA A 303 1.66 12.14 8.52
C ALA A 303 3.01 11.62 8.00
N GLY A 304 3.12 11.37 6.70
CA GLY A 304 4.33 10.86 6.06
C GLY A 304 4.24 10.84 4.54
N ILE A 305 5.29 10.32 3.90
CA ILE A 305 5.42 10.23 2.45
C ILE A 305 5.49 8.77 2.00
N GLY A 306 4.71 8.44 0.97
CA GLY A 306 4.75 7.16 0.26
C GLY A 306 5.75 7.24 -0.89
N ILE A 307 6.59 6.21 -1.04
CA ILE A 307 7.57 6.12 -2.13
C ILE A 307 7.49 4.80 -2.88
N HIS A 308 7.73 4.86 -4.20
CA HIS A 308 7.88 3.72 -5.08
C HIS A 308 9.34 3.51 -5.53
N TRP A 309 9.64 2.32 -6.05
CA TRP A 309 10.98 1.84 -6.41
C TRP A 309 11.15 1.46 -7.89
N TYR A 310 10.42 2.11 -8.81
CA TYR A 310 10.43 1.76 -10.23
C TYR A 310 11.49 2.52 -11.05
N LYS A 311 11.93 3.69 -10.57
CA LYS A 311 12.93 4.56 -11.23
C LYS A 311 14.26 4.59 -10.48
N ASP A 312 14.69 3.44 -9.99
CA ASP A 312 15.84 3.31 -9.10
C ASP A 312 17.17 3.82 -9.67
N ASP A 313 17.36 3.63 -10.98
CA ASP A 313 18.57 4.06 -11.69
C ASP A 313 18.64 5.59 -11.91
N TYR A 314 17.54 6.31 -11.70
CA TYR A 314 17.45 7.75 -11.96
C TYR A 314 17.76 8.60 -10.73
N THR A 315 17.75 8.03 -9.52
CA THR A 315 18.04 8.78 -8.30
C THR A 315 18.68 7.93 -7.21
N SER A 316 19.65 8.53 -6.52
CA SER A 316 20.33 7.91 -5.38
C SER A 316 19.36 7.67 -4.23
N ILE A 317 19.52 6.54 -3.53
CA ILE A 317 18.78 6.26 -2.30
C ILE A 317 18.98 7.34 -1.20
N SER A 318 20.05 8.13 -1.29
CA SER A 318 20.31 9.22 -0.34
C SER A 318 19.20 10.27 -0.28
N VAL A 319 18.34 10.41 -1.31
CA VAL A 319 17.19 11.33 -1.27
C VAL A 319 16.21 10.99 -0.16
N VAL A 320 16.08 9.71 0.20
CA VAL A 320 15.26 9.25 1.34
C VAL A 320 15.84 9.76 2.65
N ASN A 321 17.17 9.65 2.82
CA ASN A 321 17.85 10.15 4.01
C ASN A 321 17.77 11.68 4.10
N THR A 322 18.01 12.39 3.00
CA THR A 322 17.85 13.85 2.94
C THR A 322 16.42 14.30 3.27
N THR A 323 15.41 13.54 2.84
CA THR A 323 14.01 13.82 3.17
C THR A 323 13.77 13.67 4.67
N HIS A 324 14.24 12.58 5.28
CA HIS A 324 14.15 12.37 6.72
C HIS A 324 14.90 13.44 7.52
N GLU A 325 16.09 13.85 7.11
CA GLU A 325 16.87 14.91 7.77
C GLU A 325 16.15 16.26 7.75
N ARG A 326 15.40 16.55 6.68
CA ARG A 326 14.61 17.80 6.53
C ARG A 326 13.28 17.75 7.27
N HIS A 327 12.65 16.58 7.35
CA HIS A 327 11.32 16.36 7.94
C HIS A 327 11.33 15.16 8.92
N PRO A 328 12.09 15.24 10.03
CA PRO A 328 12.36 14.08 10.89
C PRO A 328 11.13 13.58 11.67
N ASP A 329 10.08 14.40 11.78
CA ASP A 329 8.80 14.05 12.41
C ASP A 329 7.83 13.34 11.44
N LYS A 330 8.19 13.23 10.16
CA LYS A 330 7.38 12.60 9.11
C LYS A 330 7.96 11.23 8.76
N PHE A 331 7.11 10.22 8.72
CA PHE A 331 7.57 8.90 8.30
C PHE A 331 7.72 8.81 6.78
N ILE A 332 8.54 7.86 6.34
CA ILE A 332 8.64 7.47 4.94
C ILE A 332 8.23 5.99 4.85
N LEU A 333 7.30 5.67 3.96
CA LEU A 333 6.77 4.33 3.76
C LEU A 333 6.99 3.92 2.30
N ALA A 334 7.61 2.76 2.07
CA ALA A 334 7.62 2.14 0.75
C ALA A 334 6.22 1.58 0.50
N THR A 335 5.46 2.22 -0.39
CA THR A 335 4.06 1.87 -0.66
C THR A 335 3.91 0.94 -1.86
N GLU A 336 4.92 0.89 -2.74
CA GLU A 336 4.97 0.00 -3.90
C GLU A 336 6.39 -0.30 -4.42
#